data_AF-A0A832BSX1-F1
#
_entry.id   AF-A0A832BSX1-F1
#
_cell.length_a   1.000
_cell.length_b   1.000
_cell.length_c   1.000
_cell.angle_alpha   90.00
_cell.angle_beta   90.00
_cell.angle_gamma   90.00
#
_symmetry.space_group_name_H-M   'P 1'
#
loop_
_entity.id
_entity.type
_entity.pdbx_description
1 polymer ?
#
loop_
_entity_poly.entity_id
_entity_poly.type
_entity_poly.pdbx_seq_one_letter_code
_entity_poly.pdbx_strand_id
1 'polypeptide(L)'
;MWLRLATSEDKEKLLEMAAALRSAGARVEIRELIEWEEDELFFISGKLGDLRKISSSDKLRSEIDKWERRISILKEILKDGEIRYEEFLERFMKCEDPKVYESAKKLLGEDLDAEDLVSSAENAVRIGILMDELQLFLSKNGIEVGDFVRGDLPDDPQVTVILEEPIEGARSLVAVDYFPVWELYVEVLSLLGEEVDNRILNGILAVTSNILLNVEKLGDIQKLKELSSGIIERENVEMLINCEEIFEMIVRSLEKAGIVRVSGKKIKIKQRPW
;
A
#
# COMPACT_ATOMS: atom_id res chain seq x y z
N MET A 1 10.06 24.30 -11.46
CA MET A 1 8.77 23.69 -11.06
C MET A 1 9.04 22.23 -10.79
N TRP A 2 8.73 21.74 -9.59
CA TRP A 2 8.87 20.31 -9.27
C TRP A 2 7.53 19.61 -9.48
N LEU A 3 7.54 18.52 -10.21
CA LEU A 3 6.37 17.69 -10.48
C LEU A 3 6.62 16.29 -9.91
N ARG A 4 5.70 15.79 -9.10
CA ARG A 4 5.71 14.39 -8.68
C ARG A 4 5.31 13.53 -9.87
N LEU A 5 6.20 12.63 -10.30
CA LEU A 5 5.97 11.74 -11.43
C LEU A 5 5.45 10.37 -11.00
N ALA A 6 5.93 9.86 -9.86
CA ALA A 6 5.60 8.54 -9.39
C ALA A 6 5.74 8.43 -7.87
N THR A 7 4.98 7.50 -7.29
CA THR A 7 5.09 7.02 -5.91
C THR A 7 5.25 5.50 -5.98
N SER A 8 6.13 4.92 -5.15
CA SER A 8 6.32 3.47 -5.07
C SER A 8 6.94 3.04 -3.75
N GLU A 9 6.54 1.87 -3.24
CA GLU A 9 7.25 1.16 -2.15
C GLU A 9 8.63 0.65 -2.62
N ASP A 10 8.77 0.33 -3.90
CA ASP A 10 10.03 -0.10 -4.50
C ASP A 10 10.90 1.10 -4.90
N LYS A 11 11.88 1.38 -4.05
CA LYS A 11 12.86 2.45 -4.27
C LYS A 11 13.70 2.23 -5.53
N GLU A 12 14.08 0.99 -5.85
CA GLU A 12 14.98 0.71 -6.97
C GLU A 12 14.32 1.06 -8.29
N LYS A 13 13.02 0.75 -8.43
CA LYS A 13 12.22 1.16 -9.58
C LYS A 13 12.23 2.68 -9.79
N LEU A 14 12.13 3.47 -8.73
CA LEU A 14 12.21 4.93 -8.84
C LEU A 14 13.63 5.43 -9.13
N LEU A 15 14.67 4.74 -8.66
CA LEU A 15 16.05 5.05 -8.97
C LEU A 15 16.37 4.81 -10.45
N GLU A 16 15.86 3.74 -11.05
CA GLU A 16 15.97 3.48 -12.49
C GLU A 16 15.30 4.57 -13.32
N MET A 17 14.06 4.93 -12.97
CA MET A 17 13.34 6.05 -13.60
C MET A 17 14.11 7.37 -13.45
N ALA A 18 14.65 7.64 -12.26
CA ALA A 18 15.45 8.83 -11.99
C ALA A 18 16.73 8.87 -12.82
N ALA A 19 17.40 7.72 -13.03
CA ALA A 19 18.60 7.62 -13.85
C ALA A 19 18.30 7.92 -15.33
N ALA A 20 17.19 7.39 -15.87
CA ALA A 20 16.74 7.69 -17.23
C ALA A 20 16.46 9.19 -17.40
N LEU A 21 15.73 9.80 -16.46
CA LEU A 21 15.43 11.24 -16.48
C LEU A 21 16.69 12.10 -16.36
N ARG A 22 17.64 11.74 -15.48
CA ARG A 22 18.94 12.45 -15.38
C ARG A 22 19.73 12.38 -16.67
N SER A 23 19.67 11.24 -17.37
CA SER A 23 20.34 11.06 -18.67
C SER A 23 19.75 11.96 -19.75
N ALA A 24 18.45 12.29 -19.64
CA ALA A 24 17.76 13.28 -20.46
C ALA A 24 17.95 14.74 -19.97
N GLY A 25 18.88 15.01 -19.05
CA GLY A 25 19.16 16.36 -18.55
C GLY A 25 18.30 16.81 -17.37
N ALA A 26 17.40 15.96 -16.86
CA ALA A 26 16.50 16.34 -15.77
C ALA A 26 17.23 16.45 -14.43
N ARG A 27 16.91 17.49 -13.66
CA ARG A 27 17.11 17.48 -12.22
C ARG A 27 15.98 16.71 -11.57
N VAL A 28 16.33 15.70 -10.77
CA VAL A 28 15.37 14.82 -10.09
C VAL A 28 15.68 14.78 -8.60
N GLU A 29 14.64 14.61 -7.81
CA GLU A 29 14.70 14.46 -6.36
C GLU A 29 13.87 13.24 -5.98
N ILE A 30 14.43 12.36 -5.14
CA ILE A 30 13.69 11.25 -4.55
C ILE A 30 13.49 11.58 -3.08
N ARG A 31 12.25 11.48 -2.60
CA ARG A 31 11.88 11.73 -1.21
C ARG A 31 11.31 10.46 -0.60
N GLU A 32 11.66 10.21 0.65
CA GLU A 32 11.01 9.20 1.48
C GLU A 32 9.85 9.88 2.21
N LEU A 33 8.71 9.22 2.26
CA LEU A 33 7.61 9.57 3.17
C LEU A 33 7.06 8.31 3.81
N ILE A 34 6.30 8.51 4.89
CA ILE A 34 5.56 7.45 5.54
C ILE A 34 4.11 7.60 5.11
N GLU A 35 3.57 6.57 4.47
CA GLU A 35 2.13 6.40 4.29
C GLU A 35 1.58 5.51 5.40
N TRP A 36 0.27 5.57 5.58
CA TRP A 36 -0.44 4.75 6.55
C TRP A 36 -1.75 4.25 5.96
N GLU A 37 -2.10 3.03 6.34
CA GLU A 37 -3.41 2.43 6.09
C GLU A 37 -4.11 2.23 7.43
N GLU A 38 -5.42 2.46 7.44
CA GLU A 38 -6.27 2.34 8.62
C GLU A 38 -7.36 1.31 8.34
N ASP A 39 -7.35 0.23 9.12
CA ASP A 39 -8.37 -0.80 9.08
C ASP A 39 -9.19 -0.76 10.37
N GLU A 40 -10.50 -0.56 10.23
CA GLU A 40 -11.44 -0.68 11.34
C GLU A 40 -11.89 -2.14 11.46
N LEU A 41 -11.48 -2.79 12.55
CA LEU A 41 -11.87 -4.13 12.92
C LEU A 41 -12.77 -4.08 14.15
N PHE A 42 -13.58 -5.11 14.33
CA PHE A 42 -14.42 -5.28 15.51
C PHE A 42 -14.04 -6.58 16.19
N PHE A 43 -14.03 -6.61 17.51
CA PHE A 43 -13.76 -7.85 18.23
C PHE A 43 -14.68 -8.04 19.41
N ILE A 44 -15.02 -9.29 19.67
CA ILE A 44 -15.77 -9.69 20.85
C ILE A 44 -14.99 -10.76 21.59
N SER A 45 -14.87 -10.62 22.91
CA SER A 45 -14.13 -11.57 23.76
C SER A 45 -15.00 -12.03 24.90
N GLY A 46 -15.02 -13.32 25.15
CA GLY A 46 -15.85 -13.91 26.20
C GLY A 46 -15.70 -15.41 26.27
N LYS A 47 -16.40 -16.02 27.22
CA LYS A 47 -16.55 -17.46 27.30
C LYS A 47 -17.33 -17.96 26.09
N LEU A 48 -16.89 -19.06 25.47
CA LEU A 48 -17.52 -19.61 24.26
C LEU A 48 -19.02 -19.86 24.47
N GLY A 49 -19.40 -20.38 25.65
CA GLY A 49 -20.80 -20.60 26.02
C GLY A 49 -21.63 -19.32 26.07
N ASP A 50 -21.03 -18.18 26.42
CA ASP A 50 -21.71 -16.89 26.44
C ASP A 50 -21.77 -16.25 25.05
N LEU A 51 -20.68 -16.33 24.28
CA LEU A 51 -20.64 -15.89 22.87
C LEU A 51 -21.72 -16.59 22.03
N ARG A 52 -21.96 -17.88 22.30
CA ARG A 52 -23.01 -18.68 21.64
C ARG A 52 -24.43 -18.18 21.93
N LYS A 53 -24.67 -17.55 23.09
CA LYS A 53 -26.01 -17.02 23.44
C LYS A 53 -26.32 -15.71 22.74
N ILE A 54 -25.27 -14.95 22.40
CA ILE A 54 -25.38 -13.62 21.80
C ILE A 54 -25.09 -13.62 20.29
N SER A 55 -24.91 -14.80 19.68
CA SER A 55 -24.69 -14.94 18.24
C SER A 55 -25.97 -14.69 17.44
N SER A 56 -26.36 -13.41 17.37
CA SER A 56 -27.51 -12.94 16.60
C SER A 56 -27.21 -12.77 15.12
N SER A 57 -25.94 -12.68 14.73
CA SER A 57 -25.50 -12.57 13.33
C SER A 57 -24.90 -13.88 12.80
N ASP A 58 -25.18 -14.19 11.53
CA ASP A 58 -24.64 -15.37 10.84
C ASP A 58 -23.10 -15.35 10.80
N LYS A 59 -22.49 -14.15 10.72
CA LYS A 59 -21.04 -13.98 10.74
C LYS A 59 -20.41 -14.36 12.08
N LEU A 60 -20.93 -13.85 13.20
CA LEU A 60 -20.44 -14.22 14.53
C LEU A 60 -20.65 -15.72 14.79
N ARG A 61 -21.77 -16.27 14.32
CA ARG A 61 -22.03 -17.71 14.42
C ARG A 61 -21.01 -18.54 13.64
N SER A 62 -20.70 -18.16 12.40
CA SER A 62 -19.66 -18.82 11.58
C SER A 62 -18.30 -18.83 12.28
N GLU A 63 -17.89 -17.71 12.87
CA GLU A 63 -16.63 -17.64 13.61
C GLU A 63 -16.64 -18.46 14.90
N ILE A 64 -17.76 -18.49 15.62
CA ILE A 64 -17.94 -19.36 16.79
C ILE A 64 -17.84 -20.84 16.39
N ASP A 65 -18.49 -21.24 15.30
CA ASP A 65 -18.45 -22.63 14.81
C ASP A 65 -17.02 -23.04 14.42
N LYS A 66 -16.22 -22.13 13.82
CA LYS A 66 -14.79 -22.36 13.58
C LYS A 66 -14.02 -22.58 14.89
N TRP A 67 -14.27 -21.75 15.90
CA TRP A 67 -13.63 -21.91 17.20
C TRP A 67 -14.05 -23.20 17.90
N GLU A 68 -15.32 -23.61 17.83
CA GLU A 68 -15.79 -24.90 18.37
C GLU A 68 -15.04 -26.08 17.73
N ARG A 69 -14.82 -26.04 16.40
CA ARG A 69 -14.01 -27.04 15.69
C ARG A 69 -12.57 -27.03 16.17
N ARG A 70 -11.92 -25.86 16.23
CA ARG A 70 -10.53 -25.72 16.70
C ARG A 70 -10.36 -26.23 18.13
N ILE A 71 -11.27 -25.87 19.04
CA ILE A 71 -11.26 -26.34 20.42
C ILE A 71 -11.40 -27.85 20.50
N SER A 72 -12.23 -28.45 19.64
CA SER A 72 -12.36 -29.92 19.58
C SER A 72 -11.04 -30.58 19.15
N ILE A 73 -10.36 -30.03 18.15
CA ILE A 73 -9.02 -30.49 17.73
C ILE A 73 -8.03 -30.37 18.89
N LEU A 74 -7.99 -29.21 19.56
CA LEU A 74 -7.07 -28.97 20.67
C LEU A 74 -7.33 -29.90 21.86
N LYS A 75 -8.60 -30.19 22.18
CA LYS A 75 -8.94 -31.16 23.23
C LYS A 75 -8.39 -32.55 22.91
N GLU A 76 -8.41 -32.98 21.65
CA GLU A 76 -7.82 -34.26 21.27
C GLU A 76 -6.29 -34.24 21.37
N ILE A 77 -5.63 -33.15 20.93
CA ILE A 77 -4.18 -33.05 20.95
C ILE A 77 -3.64 -32.95 22.39
N LEU A 78 -4.28 -32.16 23.25
CA LEU A 78 -3.83 -31.90 24.61
C LEU A 78 -4.12 -33.05 25.60
N LYS A 79 -4.93 -34.05 25.22
CA LYS A 79 -5.11 -35.29 26.02
C LYS A 79 -3.80 -36.02 26.30
N ASP A 80 -2.81 -35.83 25.44
CA ASP A 80 -1.47 -36.42 25.60
C ASP A 80 -0.66 -35.74 26.72
N GLY A 81 -1.19 -34.65 27.31
CA GLY A 81 -0.64 -33.90 28.43
C GLY A 81 0.47 -32.94 28.01
N GLU A 82 1.62 -33.49 27.62
CA GLU A 82 2.78 -32.74 27.17
C GLU A 82 3.17 -33.16 25.75
N ILE A 83 3.17 -32.20 24.83
CA ILE A 83 3.51 -32.43 23.42
C ILE A 83 4.58 -31.43 22.98
N ARG A 84 5.52 -31.86 22.13
CA ARG A 84 6.50 -30.94 21.54
C ARG A 84 5.81 -29.93 20.64
N TYR A 85 6.28 -28.69 20.64
CA TYR A 85 5.65 -27.61 19.86
C TYR A 85 5.55 -27.95 18.37
N GLU A 86 6.61 -28.53 17.77
CA GLU A 86 6.58 -28.87 16.35
C GLU A 86 5.54 -29.96 16.03
N GLU A 87 5.40 -30.92 16.94
CA GLU A 87 4.41 -32.00 16.82
C GLU A 87 2.98 -31.48 17.03
N PHE A 88 2.80 -30.56 17.98
CA PHE A 88 1.54 -29.86 18.22
C PHE A 88 1.09 -29.12 16.95
N LEU A 89 1.97 -28.31 16.37
CA LEU A 89 1.72 -27.56 15.15
C LEU A 89 1.30 -28.47 14.00
N GLU A 90 2.09 -29.53 13.75
CA GLU A 90 1.80 -30.48 12.69
C GLU A 90 0.45 -31.16 12.87
N ARG A 91 0.14 -31.65 14.08
CA ARG A 91 -1.14 -32.31 14.36
C ARG A 91 -2.31 -31.36 14.23
N PHE A 92 -2.20 -30.14 14.76
CA PHE A 92 -3.26 -29.14 14.68
C PHE A 92 -3.54 -28.76 13.22
N MET A 93 -2.50 -28.44 12.45
CA MET A 93 -2.67 -27.99 11.06
C MET A 93 -3.19 -29.08 10.13
N LYS A 94 -2.77 -30.34 10.32
CA LYS A 94 -3.35 -31.47 9.57
C LYS A 94 -4.84 -31.67 9.81
N CYS A 95 -5.33 -31.33 11.01
CA CYS A 95 -6.74 -31.45 11.35
C CYS A 95 -7.56 -30.20 10.94
N GLU A 96 -7.00 -29.01 11.10
CA GLU A 96 -7.69 -27.74 10.81
C GLU A 96 -7.77 -27.47 9.31
N ASP A 97 -6.63 -27.48 8.62
CA ASP A 97 -6.53 -27.26 7.18
C ASP A 97 -5.36 -28.04 6.54
N PRO A 98 -5.57 -29.32 6.19
CA PRO A 98 -4.51 -30.17 5.64
C PRO A 98 -4.01 -29.67 4.28
N LYS A 99 -4.83 -28.96 3.50
CA LYS A 99 -4.42 -28.47 2.18
C LYS A 99 -3.43 -27.31 2.33
N VAL A 100 -3.75 -26.36 3.21
CA VAL A 100 -2.88 -25.22 3.52
C VAL A 100 -1.56 -25.70 4.14
N TYR A 101 -1.63 -26.68 5.05
CA TYR A 101 -0.44 -27.28 5.65
C TYR A 101 0.51 -27.93 4.62
N GLU A 102 -0.02 -28.83 3.78
CA GLU A 102 0.79 -29.52 2.76
C GLU A 102 1.33 -28.52 1.73
N SER A 103 0.56 -27.50 1.36
CA SER A 103 1.02 -26.42 0.48
C SER A 103 2.18 -25.64 1.10
N ALA A 104 2.06 -25.18 2.34
CA ALA A 104 3.12 -24.41 2.99
C ALA A 104 4.40 -25.25 3.20
N LYS A 105 4.26 -26.54 3.48
CA LYS A 105 5.40 -27.46 3.64
C LYS A 105 6.24 -27.59 2.37
N LYS A 106 5.64 -27.40 1.19
CA LYS A 106 6.37 -27.40 -0.08
C LYS A 106 7.45 -26.31 -0.16
N LEU A 107 7.32 -25.20 0.59
CA LEU A 107 8.35 -24.15 0.67
C LEU A 107 9.71 -24.66 1.21
N LEU A 108 9.72 -25.80 1.90
CA LEU A 108 10.94 -26.44 2.37
C LEU A 108 11.63 -27.27 1.29
N GLY A 109 11.03 -27.43 0.10
CA GLY A 109 11.59 -28.13 -1.05
C GLY A 109 12.37 -27.18 -1.97
N GLU A 110 13.44 -27.69 -2.59
CA GLU A 110 14.37 -26.88 -3.40
C GLU A 110 13.87 -26.55 -4.83
N ASP A 111 12.80 -27.20 -5.30
CA ASP A 111 12.31 -27.09 -6.69
C ASP A 111 10.83 -26.64 -6.74
N LEU A 112 10.55 -25.36 -6.51
CA LEU A 112 9.23 -24.76 -6.72
C LEU A 112 9.24 -23.85 -7.95
N ASP A 113 8.19 -23.96 -8.78
CA ASP A 113 7.92 -22.96 -9.81
C ASP A 113 7.41 -21.65 -9.17
N ALA A 114 7.42 -20.56 -9.94
CA ALA A 114 7.12 -19.23 -9.42
C ALA A 114 5.66 -19.06 -8.92
N GLU A 115 4.71 -19.80 -9.51
CA GLU A 115 3.29 -19.72 -9.15
C GLU A 115 3.01 -20.53 -7.87
N ASP A 116 3.58 -21.74 -7.78
CA ASP A 116 3.55 -22.57 -6.58
C ASP A 116 4.29 -21.89 -5.41
N LEU A 117 5.35 -21.12 -5.68
CA LEU A 117 6.08 -20.34 -4.67
C LEU A 117 5.19 -19.25 -4.05
N VAL A 118 4.51 -18.45 -4.88
CA VAL A 118 3.62 -17.38 -4.41
C VAL A 118 2.45 -17.96 -3.61
N SER A 119 1.77 -18.97 -4.16
CA SER A 119 0.64 -19.60 -3.46
C SER A 119 1.06 -20.26 -2.14
N SER A 120 2.22 -20.90 -2.10
CA SER A 120 2.73 -21.52 -0.88
C SER A 120 3.18 -20.47 0.15
N ALA A 121 3.73 -19.34 -0.28
CA ALA A 121 4.08 -18.21 0.58
C ALA A 121 2.84 -17.56 1.20
N GLU A 122 1.78 -17.31 0.43
CA GLU A 122 0.49 -16.82 0.95
C GLU A 122 -0.08 -17.78 2.00
N ASN A 123 -0.02 -19.09 1.73
CA ASN A 123 -0.46 -20.11 2.68
C ASN A 123 0.41 -20.14 3.94
N ALA A 124 1.72 -19.93 3.83
CA ALA A 124 2.60 -19.83 5.01
C ALA A 124 2.29 -18.60 5.88
N VAL A 125 1.97 -17.45 5.26
CA VAL A 125 1.49 -16.26 5.99
C VAL A 125 0.19 -16.55 6.72
N ARG A 126 -0.77 -17.23 6.07
CA ARG A 126 -2.03 -17.65 6.70
C ARG A 126 -1.81 -18.57 7.90
N ILE A 127 -0.86 -19.50 7.81
CA ILE A 127 -0.46 -20.33 8.95
C ILE A 127 0.10 -19.46 10.07
N GLY A 128 0.99 -18.52 9.76
CA GLY A 128 1.56 -17.59 10.75
C GLY A 128 0.49 -16.85 11.54
N ILE A 129 -0.45 -16.21 10.84
CA ILE A 129 -1.58 -15.49 11.47
C ILE A 129 -2.40 -16.42 12.37
N LEU A 130 -2.75 -17.61 11.87
CA LEU A 130 -3.50 -18.60 12.63
C LEU A 130 -2.74 -19.07 13.89
N MET A 131 -1.41 -19.19 13.81
CA MET A 131 -0.59 -19.58 14.95
C MET A 131 -0.50 -18.49 16.01
N ASP A 132 -0.42 -17.22 15.60
CA ASP A 132 -0.47 -16.09 16.53
C ASP A 132 -1.82 -16.01 17.25
N GLU A 133 -2.92 -16.18 16.50
CA GLU A 133 -4.27 -16.30 17.08
C GLU A 133 -4.37 -17.46 18.08
N LEU A 134 -3.82 -18.62 17.70
CA LEU A 134 -3.85 -19.83 18.51
C LEU A 134 -3.02 -19.66 19.79
N GLN A 135 -1.83 -19.09 19.70
CA GLN A 135 -0.96 -18.85 20.85
C GLN A 135 -1.62 -17.89 21.84
N LEU A 136 -2.26 -16.81 21.35
CA LEU A 136 -3.04 -15.90 22.18
C LEU A 136 -4.19 -16.62 22.87
N PHE A 137 -4.89 -17.50 22.15
CA PHE A 137 -5.97 -18.31 22.71
C PHE A 137 -5.48 -19.29 23.79
N LEU A 138 -4.41 -20.05 23.52
CA LEU A 138 -3.84 -21.00 24.47
C LEU A 138 -3.39 -20.29 25.75
N SER A 139 -2.68 -19.17 25.61
CA SER A 139 -2.22 -18.35 26.74
C SER A 139 -3.38 -17.83 27.59
N LYS A 140 -4.43 -17.29 26.97
CA LYS A 140 -5.65 -16.81 27.67
C LYS A 140 -6.36 -17.92 28.45
N ASN A 141 -6.19 -19.17 28.05
CA ASN A 141 -6.83 -20.33 28.65
C ASN A 141 -5.90 -21.11 29.59
N GLY A 142 -4.73 -20.55 29.94
CA GLY A 142 -3.82 -21.16 30.92
C GLY A 142 -3.01 -22.33 30.38
N ILE A 143 -2.87 -22.44 29.06
CA ILE A 143 -2.04 -23.44 28.40
C ILE A 143 -0.68 -22.81 28.13
N GLU A 144 0.38 -23.45 28.64
CA GLU A 144 1.75 -23.01 28.48
C GLU A 144 2.27 -23.42 27.10
N VAL A 145 2.89 -22.47 26.39
CA VAL A 145 3.51 -22.67 25.08
C VAL A 145 4.97 -22.24 25.14
N GLY A 146 5.87 -23.21 24.98
CA GLY A 146 7.32 -23.03 24.82
C GLY A 146 7.86 -24.10 23.87
N ASP A 147 8.97 -24.76 24.21
CA ASP A 147 9.44 -25.95 23.47
C ASP A 147 8.41 -27.10 23.49
N PHE A 148 7.52 -27.06 24.49
CA PHE A 148 6.39 -27.95 24.67
C PHE A 148 5.11 -27.15 24.88
N VAL A 149 3.98 -27.75 24.50
CA VAL A 149 2.63 -27.27 24.82
C VAL A 149 2.08 -28.12 25.95
N ARG A 150 1.65 -27.48 27.05
CA ARG A 150 1.24 -28.14 28.30
C ARG A 150 0.04 -27.46 28.93
N GLY A 151 -0.87 -28.27 29.47
CA GLY A 151 -2.03 -27.79 30.23
C GLY A 151 -3.34 -28.28 29.64
N ASP A 152 -4.41 -28.10 30.41
CA ASP A 152 -5.74 -28.57 30.05
C ASP A 152 -6.62 -27.41 29.59
N LEU A 153 -7.36 -27.63 28.50
CA LEU A 153 -8.40 -26.70 28.09
C LEU A 153 -9.52 -26.67 29.15
N PRO A 154 -9.94 -25.49 29.61
CA PRO A 154 -11.13 -25.38 30.46
C PRO A 154 -12.39 -25.84 29.70
N ASP A 155 -13.39 -26.29 30.46
CA ASP A 155 -14.67 -26.74 29.89
C ASP A 155 -15.34 -25.66 29.01
N ASP A 156 -15.25 -24.41 29.46
CA ASP A 156 -15.72 -23.22 28.74
C ASP A 156 -14.53 -22.26 28.53
N PRO A 157 -13.84 -22.35 27.38
CA PRO A 157 -12.67 -21.53 27.10
C PRO A 157 -13.06 -20.11 26.70
N GLN A 158 -12.14 -19.18 26.98
CA GLN A 158 -12.25 -17.79 26.56
C GLN A 158 -11.73 -17.65 25.13
N VAL A 159 -12.56 -17.07 24.26
CA VAL A 159 -12.28 -16.86 22.84
C VAL A 159 -12.34 -15.38 22.53
N THR A 160 -11.49 -14.93 21.61
CA THR A 160 -11.61 -13.62 20.97
C THR A 160 -11.96 -13.85 19.50
N VAL A 161 -13.08 -13.30 19.05
CA VAL A 161 -13.53 -13.33 17.66
C VAL A 161 -13.30 -11.95 17.06
N ILE A 162 -12.60 -11.89 15.93
CA ILE A 162 -12.41 -10.68 15.12
C ILE A 162 -13.46 -10.70 14.01
N LEU A 163 -14.03 -9.53 13.72
CA LEU A 163 -15.18 -9.31 12.87
C LEU A 163 -14.89 -8.09 11.99
N GLU A 164 -15.26 -8.16 10.71
CA GLU A 164 -15.12 -7.05 9.75
C GLU A 164 -16.25 -6.02 9.88
N GLU A 165 -17.29 -6.32 10.67
CA GLU A 165 -18.47 -5.47 10.82
C GLU A 165 -18.87 -5.30 12.30
N PRO A 166 -19.46 -4.14 12.65
CA PRO A 166 -19.90 -3.87 14.00
C PRO A 166 -21.07 -4.77 14.38
N ILE A 167 -20.92 -5.48 15.49
CA ILE A 167 -21.98 -6.30 16.10
C ILE A 167 -22.19 -5.82 17.53
N GLU A 168 -23.42 -5.93 18.03
CA GLU A 168 -23.77 -5.55 19.40
C GLU A 168 -22.89 -6.30 20.42
N GLY A 169 -22.23 -5.56 21.30
CA GLY A 169 -21.30 -6.12 22.29
C GLY A 169 -19.85 -6.29 21.79
N ALA A 170 -19.58 -6.10 20.50
CA ALA A 170 -18.22 -6.01 19.98
C ALA A 170 -17.60 -4.63 20.30
N ARG A 171 -16.29 -4.61 20.50
CA ARG A 171 -15.47 -3.41 20.63
C ARG A 171 -14.82 -3.10 19.29
N SER A 172 -14.66 -1.83 18.95
CA SER A 172 -13.85 -1.43 17.81
C SER A 172 -12.36 -1.51 18.14
N LEU A 173 -11.60 -1.87 17.13
CA LEU A 173 -10.15 -1.88 17.09
C LEU A 173 -9.77 -1.15 15.79
N VAL A 174 -8.92 -0.15 15.91
CA VAL A 174 -8.35 0.51 14.73
C VAL A 174 -6.93 -0.01 14.59
N ALA A 175 -6.67 -0.77 13.54
CA ALA A 175 -5.32 -1.16 13.14
C ALA A 175 -4.78 -0.07 12.22
N VAL A 176 -3.59 0.44 12.53
CA VAL A 176 -2.91 1.45 11.71
C VAL A 176 -1.55 0.91 11.35
N ASP A 177 -1.35 0.61 10.07
CA ASP A 177 -0.08 0.14 9.54
C ASP A 177 0.66 1.30 8.88
N TYR A 178 1.91 1.50 9.27
CA TYR A 178 2.80 2.53 8.71
C TYR A 178 3.85 1.87 7.83
N PHE A 179 4.02 2.36 6.62
CA PHE A 179 5.01 1.82 5.68
C PHE A 179 5.72 2.92 4.90
N PRO A 180 7.01 2.72 4.57
CA PRO A 180 7.77 3.69 3.80
C PRO A 180 7.36 3.63 2.32
N VAL A 181 7.12 4.79 1.73
CA VAL A 181 6.99 4.94 0.28
C VAL A 181 7.94 6.01 -0.23
N TRP A 182 8.33 5.88 -1.48
CA TRP A 182 9.25 6.79 -2.14
C TRP A 182 8.51 7.59 -3.21
N GLU A 183 8.83 8.87 -3.33
CA GLU A 183 8.30 9.76 -4.37
C GLU A 183 9.42 10.26 -5.27
N LEU A 184 9.19 10.18 -6.58
CA LEU A 184 10.08 10.75 -7.59
C LEU A 184 9.54 12.10 -8.07
N TYR A 185 10.32 13.15 -7.83
CA TYR A 185 10.07 14.50 -8.33
C TYR A 185 11.03 14.84 -9.47
N VAL A 186 10.51 15.51 -10.50
CA VAL A 186 11.31 16.07 -11.60
C VAL A 186 11.18 17.58 -11.65
N GLU A 187 12.29 18.28 -11.89
CA GLU A 187 12.26 19.70 -12.20
C GLU A 187 11.96 19.91 -13.68
N VAL A 188 10.71 20.24 -14.01
CA VAL A 188 10.24 20.40 -15.40
C VAL A 188 11.08 21.40 -16.20
N LEU A 189 11.58 22.46 -15.59
CA LEU A 189 12.34 23.50 -16.30
C LEU A 189 13.74 23.05 -16.75
N SER A 190 14.31 22.02 -16.10
CA SER A 190 15.60 21.45 -16.51
C SER A 190 15.54 20.69 -17.84
N LEU A 191 14.33 20.38 -18.32
CA LEU A 191 14.07 19.59 -19.52
C LEU A 191 13.62 20.43 -20.73
N LEU A 192 13.73 21.75 -20.65
CA LEU A 192 13.36 22.61 -21.78
C LEU A 192 14.32 22.37 -22.96
N GLY A 193 13.78 21.83 -24.06
CA GLY A 193 14.53 21.53 -25.29
C GLY A 193 15.01 20.09 -25.40
N GLU A 194 14.70 19.24 -24.41
CA GLU A 194 15.07 17.82 -24.40
C GLU A 194 13.90 16.96 -24.90
N GLU A 195 14.21 15.84 -25.57
CA GLU A 195 13.22 14.83 -25.92
C GLU A 195 13.02 13.86 -24.74
N VAL A 196 11.80 13.78 -24.21
CA VAL A 196 11.50 12.95 -23.04
C VAL A 196 10.43 11.91 -23.36
N ASP A 197 10.66 10.68 -22.93
CA ASP A 197 9.69 9.58 -23.08
C ASP A 197 8.74 9.49 -21.87
N ASN A 198 7.88 10.51 -21.69
CA ASN A 198 6.81 10.47 -20.70
C ASN A 198 5.64 11.39 -21.13
N ARG A 199 4.43 10.81 -21.28
CA ARG A 199 3.25 11.52 -21.82
C ARG A 199 2.82 12.73 -21.00
N ILE A 200 2.77 12.59 -19.67
CA ILE A 200 2.33 13.67 -18.76
C ILE A 200 3.36 14.82 -18.78
N LEU A 201 4.64 14.47 -18.69
CA LEU A 201 5.73 15.44 -18.66
C LEU A 201 5.84 16.20 -20.00
N ASN A 202 5.70 15.50 -21.13
CA ASN A 202 5.66 16.12 -22.45
C ASN A 202 4.52 17.12 -22.59
N GLY A 203 3.36 16.82 -22.01
CA GLY A 203 2.24 17.75 -22.02
C GLY A 203 2.54 19.06 -21.30
N ILE A 204 3.10 18.98 -20.10
CA ILE A 204 3.46 20.14 -19.30
C ILE A 204 4.62 20.94 -19.95
N LEU A 205 5.59 20.25 -20.56
CA LEU A 205 6.68 20.88 -21.30
C LEU A 205 6.18 21.64 -22.52
N ALA A 206 5.23 21.07 -23.27
CA ALA A 206 4.64 21.72 -24.43
C ALA A 206 3.85 22.97 -24.03
N VAL A 207 3.04 22.91 -22.97
CA VAL A 207 2.33 24.08 -22.43
C VAL A 207 3.34 25.16 -22.00
N THR A 208 4.37 24.77 -21.25
CA THR A 208 5.40 25.70 -20.77
C THR A 208 6.12 26.38 -21.96
N SER A 209 6.48 25.59 -22.98
CA SER A 209 7.12 26.09 -24.20
C SER A 209 6.19 27.03 -24.97
N ASN A 210 4.92 26.68 -25.11
CA ASN A 210 3.93 27.50 -25.81
C ASN A 210 3.71 28.85 -25.13
N ILE A 211 3.64 28.86 -23.79
CA ILE A 211 3.59 30.09 -23.00
C ILE A 211 4.83 30.93 -23.32
N LEU A 212 6.04 30.37 -23.19
CA LEU A 212 7.30 31.07 -23.44
C LEU A 212 7.39 31.68 -24.84
N LEU A 213 7.01 30.93 -25.88
CA LEU A 213 7.02 31.38 -27.28
C LEU A 213 6.07 32.56 -27.54
N ASN A 214 5.03 32.73 -26.71
CA ASN A 214 4.01 33.76 -26.88
C ASN A 214 4.10 34.90 -25.85
N VAL A 215 5.01 34.83 -24.86
CA VAL A 215 5.18 35.89 -23.84
C VAL A 215 5.39 37.26 -24.49
N GLU A 216 6.29 37.38 -25.46
CA GLU A 216 6.61 38.67 -26.08
C GLU A 216 5.47 39.22 -26.96
N LYS A 217 4.71 38.32 -27.60
CA LYS A 217 3.60 38.69 -28.49
C LYS A 217 2.38 39.16 -27.71
N LEU A 218 2.02 38.43 -26.65
CA LEU A 218 0.79 38.69 -25.90
C LEU A 218 1.01 39.67 -24.74
N GLY A 219 2.12 39.53 -24.01
CA GLY A 219 2.52 40.43 -22.92
C GLY A 219 1.54 40.52 -21.72
N ASP A 220 0.44 39.77 -21.75
CA ASP A 220 -0.65 39.77 -20.76
C ASP A 220 -0.88 38.35 -20.24
N ILE A 221 -0.89 38.21 -18.92
CA ILE A 221 -1.01 36.92 -18.22
C ILE A 221 -2.35 36.24 -18.47
N GLN A 222 -3.45 37.00 -18.56
CA GLN A 222 -4.77 36.40 -18.80
C GLN A 222 -4.85 35.82 -20.22
N LYS A 223 -4.27 36.51 -21.20
CA LYS A 223 -4.19 36.00 -22.57
C LYS A 223 -3.29 34.76 -22.68
N LEU A 224 -2.19 34.71 -21.91
CA LEU A 224 -1.34 33.52 -21.87
C LEU A 224 -2.00 32.34 -21.17
N LYS A 225 -2.92 32.58 -20.23
CA LYS A 225 -3.68 31.52 -19.56
C LYS A 225 -4.50 30.70 -20.56
N GLU A 226 -5.02 31.35 -21.61
CA GLU A 226 -5.74 30.67 -22.69
C GLU A 226 -4.86 29.66 -23.45
N LEU A 227 -3.53 29.72 -23.32
CA LEU A 227 -2.59 28.76 -23.91
C LEU A 227 -2.22 27.60 -22.96
N SER A 228 -2.78 27.58 -21.75
CA SER A 228 -2.50 26.54 -20.76
C SER A 228 -3.27 25.24 -20.97
N SER A 229 -4.12 25.19 -22.00
CA SER A 229 -4.83 24.00 -22.44
C SER A 229 -4.72 23.84 -23.95
N GLY A 230 -4.84 22.60 -24.45
CA GLY A 230 -4.74 22.29 -25.87
C GLY A 230 -4.60 20.81 -26.18
N ILE A 231 -4.64 20.47 -27.47
CA ILE A 231 -4.43 19.12 -27.97
C ILE A 231 -2.99 19.01 -28.49
N ILE A 232 -2.27 17.98 -28.05
CA ILE A 232 -0.97 17.59 -28.61
C ILE A 232 -1.20 16.39 -29.51
N GLU A 233 -1.00 16.59 -30.81
CA GLU A 233 -1.04 15.54 -31.82
C GLU A 233 0.33 14.86 -31.91
N ARG A 234 0.34 13.53 -31.79
CA ARG A 234 1.48 12.67 -32.15
C ARG A 234 1.03 11.62 -33.14
N GLU A 235 1.98 11.02 -33.85
CA GLU A 235 1.76 10.09 -34.97
C GLU A 235 0.65 9.04 -34.74
N ASN A 236 0.42 8.61 -33.50
CA ASN A 236 -0.59 7.59 -33.16
C ASN A 236 -1.49 7.93 -31.95
N VAL A 237 -1.39 9.13 -31.35
CA VAL A 237 -2.16 9.52 -30.15
C VAL A 237 -2.39 11.03 -30.13
N GLU A 238 -3.63 11.46 -29.93
CA GLU A 238 -3.99 12.82 -29.56
C GLU A 238 -4.16 12.91 -28.03
N MET A 239 -3.50 13.87 -27.38
CA MET A 239 -3.63 14.10 -25.94
C MET A 239 -4.23 15.47 -25.68
N LEU A 240 -5.41 15.50 -25.05
CA LEU A 240 -5.98 16.72 -24.49
C LEU A 240 -5.30 17.03 -23.15
N ILE A 241 -4.67 18.19 -23.06
CA ILE A 241 -4.00 18.67 -21.85
C ILE A 241 -4.72 19.92 -21.37
N ASN A 242 -5.00 19.97 -20.08
CA ASN A 242 -5.51 21.15 -19.40
C ASN A 242 -4.66 21.45 -18.17
N CYS A 243 -3.89 22.53 -18.23
CA CYS A 243 -3.03 23.02 -17.15
C CYS A 243 -3.53 24.36 -16.58
N GLU A 244 -4.80 24.74 -16.79
CA GLU A 244 -5.34 26.02 -16.32
C GLU A 244 -5.21 26.22 -14.80
N GLU A 245 -5.43 25.17 -14.02
CA GLU A 245 -5.34 25.20 -12.55
C GLU A 245 -3.90 25.40 -12.06
N ILE A 246 -2.92 24.92 -12.82
CA ILE A 246 -1.49 25.04 -12.48
C ILE A 246 -0.79 26.18 -13.22
N PHE A 247 -1.51 26.95 -14.05
CA PHE A 247 -0.93 28.03 -14.87
C PHE A 247 -0.17 29.06 -14.02
N GLU A 248 -0.74 29.49 -12.89
CA GLU A 248 -0.05 30.42 -11.99
C GLU A 248 1.24 29.81 -11.42
N MET A 249 1.25 28.51 -11.13
CA MET A 249 2.43 27.78 -10.67
C MET A 249 3.51 27.73 -11.76
N ILE A 250 3.12 27.55 -13.02
CA ILE A 250 4.02 27.60 -14.18
C ILE A 250 4.66 29.00 -14.27
N VAL A 251 3.84 30.06 -14.30
CA VAL A 251 4.33 31.45 -14.40
C VAL A 251 5.24 31.82 -13.23
N ARG A 252 4.85 31.50 -11.99
CA ARG A 252 5.70 31.74 -10.80
C ARG A 252 7.00 30.97 -10.87
N SER A 253 6.99 29.74 -11.40
CA SER A 253 8.20 28.94 -11.57
C SER A 253 9.14 29.55 -12.61
N LEU A 254 8.60 30.02 -13.74
CA LEU A 254 9.37 30.73 -14.76
C LEU A 254 9.99 32.03 -14.21
N GLU A 255 9.25 32.76 -13.37
CA GLU A 255 9.76 33.98 -12.71
C GLU A 255 10.86 33.67 -11.69
N LYS A 256 10.67 32.66 -10.83
CA LYS A 256 11.69 32.19 -9.88
C LYS A 256 12.96 31.70 -10.57
N ALA A 257 12.82 31.04 -11.72
CA ALA A 257 13.95 30.63 -12.55
C ALA A 257 14.63 31.80 -13.28
N GLY A 258 14.09 33.03 -13.17
CA GLY A 258 14.63 34.22 -13.80
C GLY A 258 14.41 34.28 -15.31
N ILE A 259 13.51 33.47 -15.86
CA ILE A 259 13.20 33.39 -17.30
C ILE A 259 12.27 34.55 -17.69
N VAL A 260 11.28 34.83 -16.85
CA VAL A 260 10.32 35.93 -17.07
C VAL A 260 10.32 36.91 -15.90
N ARG A 261 9.74 38.08 -16.11
CA ARG A 261 9.41 39.07 -15.08
C ARG A 261 7.93 39.39 -15.16
N VAL A 262 7.25 39.32 -14.02
CA VAL A 262 5.84 39.66 -13.89
C VAL A 262 5.67 41.00 -13.17
N SER A 263 4.74 41.82 -13.63
CA SER A 263 4.37 43.10 -13.00
C SER A 263 2.89 43.37 -13.21
N GLY A 264 2.07 43.05 -12.19
CA GLY A 264 0.61 43.08 -12.32
C GLY A 264 0.15 42.07 -13.38
N LYS A 265 -0.61 42.53 -14.38
CA LYS A 265 -1.05 41.69 -15.50
C LYS A 265 0.00 41.50 -16.60
N LYS A 266 1.10 42.27 -16.56
CA LYS A 266 2.13 42.25 -17.60
C LYS A 266 3.20 41.20 -17.31
N ILE A 267 3.67 40.55 -18.36
CA ILE A 267 4.75 39.56 -18.32
C ILE A 267 5.70 39.79 -19.50
N LYS A 268 7.00 39.64 -19.26
CA LYS A 268 8.05 39.77 -20.29
C LYS A 268 9.15 38.75 -20.06
N ILE A 269 9.79 38.28 -21.12
CA ILE A 269 11.03 37.51 -21.03
C ILE A 269 12.12 38.44 -20.48
N LYS A 270 12.87 37.96 -19.49
CA LYS A 270 14.12 38.62 -19.11
C LYS A 270 15.14 38.31 -20.20
N GLN A 271 15.51 39.30 -21.00
CA GLN A 271 16.72 39.17 -21.82
C GLN A 271 17.88 38.86 -20.86
N ARG A 272 18.42 37.63 -20.92
CA ARG A 272 19.70 37.36 -20.27
C ARG A 272 20.76 38.17 -21.04
N PRO A 273 21.68 38.87 -20.35
CA PRO A 273 23.00 39.05 -20.92
C PRO A 273 23.59 37.63 -20.99
N TRP A 274 23.69 37.09 -22.20
CA TRP A 274 24.31 35.83 -22.61
C TRP A 274 24.98 35.00 -21.50
#